data_AF-A0A6D2HHD7-F1
#
_entry.id   AF-A0A6D2HHD7-F1
#
_cell.length_a   1.000
_cell.length_b   1.000
_cell.length_c   1.000
_cell.angle_alpha   90.00
_cell.angle_beta   90.00
_cell.angle_gamma   90.00
#
_symmetry.space_group_name_H-M   'P 1'
#
loop_
_entity.id
_entity.type
_entity.pdbx_description
1 polymer ?
#
loop_
_entity_poly.entity_id
_entity_poly.type
_entity_poly.pdbx_seq_one_letter_code
_entity_poly.pdbx_strand_id
1 'polypeptide(L)'
;METFLGLGFTRDEFTMMVKRRPSCIGFSEETVKKKTEFLVKKMNWPLKSVASHPPVLGYSMEKRIVPRSNVIKALKSNGLLGKGGSELPSVSRAFGIIDEAFLNKYVKDHDDDKELVAELMAILPAIVSHRLAILLKGSVS
;
A
#
# COMPACT_ATOMS: atom_id res chain seq x y z
N MET A 1 -21.63 -2.97 9.49
CA MET A 1 -21.83 -4.01 8.44
C MET A 1 -22.39 -3.38 7.17
N GLU A 2 -23.48 -2.62 7.25
CA GLU A 2 -24.11 -1.94 6.11
C GLU A 2 -23.13 -1.15 5.24
N THR A 3 -22.24 -0.35 5.84
CA THR A 3 -21.20 0.38 5.10
C THR A 3 -20.33 -0.54 4.23
N PHE A 4 -19.95 -1.72 4.73
CA PHE A 4 -19.12 -2.66 3.97
C PHE A 4 -19.93 -3.26 2.81
N LEU A 5 -21.19 -3.66 3.06
CA LEU A 5 -22.04 -4.19 2.00
C LEU A 5 -22.33 -3.14 0.92
N GLY A 6 -22.57 -1.89 1.31
CA GLY A 6 -22.77 -0.76 0.38
C GLY A 6 -21.53 -0.41 -0.44
N LEU A 7 -20.33 -0.80 0.01
CA LEU A 7 -19.08 -0.71 -0.75
C LEU A 7 -18.86 -1.93 -1.67
N GLY A 8 -19.77 -2.90 -1.66
CA GLY A 8 -19.72 -4.09 -2.50
C GLY A 8 -19.07 -5.32 -1.87
N PHE A 9 -18.68 -5.26 -0.59
CA PHE A 9 -18.18 -6.47 0.09
C PHE A 9 -19.34 -7.45 0.28
N THR A 10 -19.08 -8.73 0.09
CA THR A 10 -20.05 -9.78 0.42
C THR A 10 -20.17 -9.95 1.94
N ARG A 11 -21.26 -10.56 2.41
CA ARG A 11 -21.42 -10.90 3.84
C ARG A 11 -20.29 -11.80 4.35
N ASP A 12 -19.88 -12.77 3.53
CA ASP A 12 -18.80 -13.70 3.89
C ASP A 12 -17.44 -13.00 3.96
N GLU A 13 -17.16 -12.09 3.03
CA GLU A 13 -15.97 -11.24 3.10
C GLU A 13 -15.99 -10.38 4.35
N PHE A 14 -17.11 -9.71 4.66
CA PHE A 14 -17.24 -8.94 5.89
C PHE A 14 -16.99 -9.80 7.14
N THR A 15 -17.64 -10.97 7.25
CA THR A 15 -17.43 -11.89 8.37
C THR A 15 -15.96 -12.34 8.48
N MET A 16 -15.31 -12.62 7.35
CA MET A 16 -13.89 -12.98 7.31
C MET A 16 -13.00 -11.82 7.75
N MET A 17 -13.30 -10.59 7.34
CA MET A 17 -12.57 -9.39 7.75
C MET A 17 -12.67 -9.18 9.27
N VAL A 18 -13.88 -9.29 9.84
CA VAL A 18 -14.11 -9.14 11.28
C VAL A 18 -13.40 -10.23 12.07
N LYS A 19 -13.44 -11.50 11.62
CA LYS A 19 -12.70 -12.60 12.26
C LYS A 19 -11.19 -12.35 12.29
N ARG A 20 -10.62 -11.82 11.21
CA ARG A 20 -9.18 -11.55 11.10
C ARG A 20 -8.76 -10.28 11.84
N ARG A 21 -9.62 -9.27 11.87
CA ARG A 21 -9.34 -7.97 12.47
C ARG A 21 -10.62 -7.38 13.05
N PRO A 22 -11.01 -7.76 14.29
CA PRO A 22 -12.24 -7.26 14.90
C PRO A 22 -12.32 -5.73 14.95
N SER A 23 -11.18 -5.05 15.12
CA SER A 23 -11.11 -3.58 15.16
C SER A 23 -11.61 -2.89 13.89
N CYS A 24 -11.79 -3.59 12.76
CA CYS A 24 -12.29 -2.97 11.53
C CYS A 24 -13.73 -2.47 11.65
N ILE A 25 -14.52 -3.01 12.59
CA ILE A 25 -15.89 -2.54 12.84
C ILE A 25 -15.94 -1.24 13.65
N GLY A 26 -14.83 -0.86 14.30
CA GLY A 26 -14.73 0.37 15.08
C GLY A 26 -14.34 1.60 14.25
N PHE A 27 -14.06 1.43 12.95
CA PHE A 27 -13.78 2.58 12.07
C PHE A 27 -15.06 3.29 11.65
N SER A 28 -14.98 4.62 11.54
CA SER A 28 -16.09 5.40 11.01
C SER A 28 -16.41 4.99 9.57
N GLU A 29 -17.68 5.13 9.19
CA GLU A 29 -18.12 4.90 7.82
C GLU A 29 -17.29 5.69 6.81
N GLU A 30 -17.04 6.97 7.10
CA GLU A 30 -16.19 7.84 6.29
C GLU A 30 -14.78 7.25 6.09
N THR A 31 -14.16 6.74 7.16
CA THR A 31 -12.82 6.14 7.09
C THR A 31 -12.82 4.91 6.17
N VAL A 32 -13.81 4.02 6.33
CA VAL A 32 -13.92 2.80 5.53
C VAL A 32 -14.17 3.13 4.06
N LYS A 33 -15.10 4.05 3.77
CA LYS A 33 -15.40 4.51 2.41
C LYS A 33 -14.17 5.13 1.76
N LYS A 34 -13.57 6.16 2.39
CA LYS A 34 -12.41 6.89 1.86
C LYS A 34 -11.26 5.96 1.50
N LYS A 35 -10.91 5.01 2.37
CA LYS A 35 -9.79 4.08 2.13
C LYS A 35 -10.12 3.04 1.06
N THR A 36 -11.32 2.49 1.09
CA THR A 36 -11.75 1.48 0.11
C THR A 36 -11.86 2.08 -1.28
N GLU A 37 -12.47 3.26 -1.43
CA GLU A 37 -12.60 3.94 -2.71
C GLU A 37 -11.26 4.37 -3.29
N PHE A 38 -10.34 4.86 -2.46
CA PHE A 38 -8.99 5.17 -2.92
C PHE A 38 -8.29 3.92 -3.47
N LEU A 39 -8.27 2.82 -2.73
CA LEU A 39 -7.59 1.60 -3.15
C LEU A 39 -8.24 0.96 -4.39
N VAL A 40 -9.58 0.88 -4.40
CA VAL A 40 -10.31 0.15 -5.44
C VAL A 40 -10.55 1.00 -6.67
N LYS A 41 -11.12 2.20 -6.51
CA LYS A 41 -11.52 3.04 -7.64
C LYS A 41 -10.35 3.84 -8.23
N LYS A 42 -9.48 4.39 -7.37
CA LYS A 42 -8.36 5.24 -7.84
C LYS A 42 -7.10 4.44 -8.15
N MET A 43 -6.83 3.40 -7.38
CA MET A 43 -5.59 2.62 -7.50
C MET A 43 -5.79 1.24 -8.14
N ASN A 44 -7.02 0.86 -8.50
CA ASN A 44 -7.39 -0.36 -9.21
C ASN A 44 -7.04 -1.68 -8.48
N TRP A 45 -6.92 -1.66 -7.15
CA TRP A 45 -6.88 -2.91 -6.40
C TRP A 45 -8.26 -3.59 -6.43
N PRO A 46 -8.35 -4.91 -6.65
CA PRO A 46 -9.61 -5.62 -6.51
C PRO A 46 -10.18 -5.46 -5.10
N LEU A 47 -11.51 -5.31 -4.98
CA LEU A 47 -12.18 -5.19 -3.68
C LEU A 47 -11.85 -6.38 -2.75
N LYS A 48 -11.84 -7.59 -3.31
CA LYS A 48 -11.45 -8.82 -2.61
C LYS A 48 -10.02 -8.76 -2.05
N SER A 49 -9.11 -8.03 -2.68
CA SER A 49 -7.75 -7.84 -2.15
C SER A 49 -7.76 -6.99 -0.89
N VAL A 50 -8.65 -6.01 -0.78
CA VAL A 50 -8.86 -5.24 0.47
C VAL A 50 -9.45 -6.14 1.56
N ALA A 51 -10.46 -6.96 1.22
CA ALA A 51 -11.05 -7.92 2.16
C ALA A 51 -10.02 -8.94 2.69
N SER A 52 -9.07 -9.34 1.84
CA SER A 52 -8.02 -10.28 2.22
C SER A 52 -7.04 -9.74 3.27
N HIS A 53 -6.90 -8.40 3.37
CA HIS A 53 -6.00 -7.74 4.31
C HIS A 53 -6.67 -6.56 5.04
N PRO A 54 -7.62 -6.83 5.97
CA PRO A 54 -8.36 -5.79 6.70
C PRO A 54 -7.51 -4.76 7.45
N PRO A 55 -6.30 -5.07 7.98
CA PRO A 55 -5.45 -4.07 8.64
C PRO A 55 -5.16 -2.82 7.80
N VAL A 56 -5.29 -2.89 6.47
CA VAL A 56 -5.14 -1.72 5.59
C VAL A 56 -6.07 -0.56 5.96
N LEU A 57 -7.26 -0.87 6.49
CA LEU A 57 -8.22 0.13 6.94
C LEU A 57 -7.73 0.91 8.18
N GLY A 58 -6.74 0.40 8.90
CA GLY A 58 -6.12 1.08 10.05
C GLY A 58 -4.91 1.94 9.69
N TYR A 59 -4.32 1.79 8.50
CA TYR A 59 -3.12 2.55 8.13
C TYR A 59 -3.42 4.00 7.79
N SER A 60 -2.45 4.89 8.03
CA SER A 60 -2.54 6.30 7.67
C SER A 60 -2.62 6.47 6.15
N MET A 61 -3.55 7.30 5.68
CA MET A 61 -3.64 7.67 4.28
C MET A 61 -2.39 8.41 3.83
N GLU A 62 -2.05 9.49 4.52
CA GLU A 62 -0.96 10.40 4.16
C GLU A 62 0.43 9.80 4.37
N LYS A 63 0.61 9.01 5.44
CA LYS A 63 1.93 8.47 5.79
C LYS A 63 2.22 7.11 5.16
N ARG A 64 1.20 6.37 4.69
CA ARG A 64 1.40 5.00 4.20
C ARG A 64 0.64 4.65 2.93
N ILE A 65 -0.69 4.77 2.93
CA ILE A 65 -1.50 4.27 1.81
C ILE A 65 -1.20 5.07 0.53
N VAL A 66 -1.28 6.39 0.57
CA VAL A 66 -1.09 7.25 -0.62
C VAL A 66 0.35 7.18 -1.14
N PRO A 67 1.41 7.39 -0.33
CA PRO A 67 2.78 7.39 -0.86
C PRO A 67 3.18 6.04 -1.47
N ARG A 68 2.86 4.93 -0.80
CA ARG A 68 3.20 3.60 -1.32
C ARG A 68 2.40 3.22 -2.55
N SER A 69 1.14 3.66 -2.64
CA SER A 69 0.32 3.48 -3.83
C SER A 69 0.93 4.22 -5.03
N ASN A 70 1.45 5.43 -4.82
CA ASN A 70 2.09 6.22 -5.86
C ASN A 70 3.41 5.60 -6.34
N VAL A 71 4.25 5.07 -5.43
CA VAL A 71 5.45 4.30 -5.81
C VAL A 71 5.07 3.10 -6.67
N ILE A 72 4.09 2.30 -6.24
CA ILE A 72 3.63 1.13 -7.01
C ILE A 72 3.06 1.58 -8.36
N LYS A 73 2.32 2.69 -8.42
CA LYS A 73 1.81 3.22 -9.69
C LYS A 73 2.93 3.64 -10.63
N ALA A 74 3.97 4.33 -10.14
CA ALA A 74 5.13 4.72 -10.93
C ALA A 74 5.85 3.49 -11.50
N LEU A 75 6.12 2.48 -10.66
CA LEU A 75 6.72 1.22 -11.10
C LEU A 75 5.86 0.50 -12.15
N LYS A 76 4.53 0.47 -11.96
CA LYS A 76 3.61 -0.11 -12.93
C LYS A 76 3.67 0.59 -14.28
N SER A 77 3.67 1.93 -14.30
CA SER A 77 3.77 2.71 -15.53
C SER A 77 5.08 2.49 -16.27
N ASN A 78 6.16 2.16 -15.54
CA ASN A 78 7.46 1.81 -16.10
C ASN A 78 7.60 0.31 -16.45
N GLY A 79 6.56 -0.50 -16.26
CA GLY A 79 6.61 -1.94 -16.54
C GLY A 79 7.47 -2.74 -15.55
N LEU A 80 7.73 -2.22 -14.35
CA LEU A 80 8.64 -2.78 -13.35
C LEU A 80 7.95 -3.60 -12.25
N LEU A 81 6.68 -4.02 -12.46
CA LEU A 81 5.92 -4.81 -11.49
C LEU A 81 5.50 -6.20 -11.96
N GLY A 82 5.77 -7.21 -11.12
CA GLY A 82 5.26 -8.58 -11.33
C GLY A 82 5.77 -9.22 -12.63
N LYS A 83 5.16 -10.33 -13.03
CA LYS A 83 5.51 -10.96 -14.32
C LYS A 83 4.91 -10.11 -15.45
N GLY A 84 5.76 -9.45 -16.22
CA GLY A 84 5.34 -8.64 -17.37
C GLY A 84 4.89 -7.21 -17.05
N GLY A 85 5.24 -6.67 -15.88
CA GLY A 85 5.16 -5.23 -15.62
C GLY A 85 3.78 -4.65 -15.24
N SER A 86 2.72 -5.47 -15.24
CA SER A 86 1.33 -4.98 -15.17
C SER A 86 0.58 -5.36 -13.88
N GLU A 87 1.12 -6.26 -13.08
CA GLU A 87 0.43 -6.85 -11.94
C GLU A 87 0.62 -6.04 -10.65
N LEU A 88 -0.49 -5.69 -10.01
CA LEU A 88 -0.45 -5.04 -8.69
C LEU A 88 -0.04 -6.07 -7.61
N PRO A 89 0.85 -5.70 -6.67
CA PRO A 89 1.15 -6.56 -5.54
C PRO A 89 -0.09 -6.70 -4.65
N SER A 90 -0.18 -7.80 -3.89
CA SER A 90 -1.23 -7.94 -2.87
C SER A 90 -1.21 -6.75 -1.88
N VAL A 91 -2.38 -6.38 -1.34
CA VAL A 91 -2.53 -5.29 -0.34
C VAL A 91 -1.60 -5.50 0.86
N SER A 92 -1.43 -6.74 1.31
CA SER A 92 -0.49 -7.07 2.39
C SER A 92 0.97 -6.74 2.03
N ARG A 93 1.41 -7.08 0.81
CA ARG A 93 2.78 -6.77 0.35
C ARG A 93 3.01 -5.28 0.10
N ALA A 94 1.96 -4.53 -0.23
CA ALA A 94 2.06 -3.09 -0.44
C ALA A 94 2.11 -2.33 0.90
N PHE A 95 1.22 -2.67 1.84
CA PHE A 95 0.97 -1.82 3.02
C PHE A 95 1.26 -2.49 4.36
N GLY A 96 1.34 -3.82 4.40
CA GLY A 96 1.52 -4.60 5.62
C GLY A 96 2.98 -4.72 6.10
N ILE A 97 3.94 -4.37 5.25
CA ILE A 97 5.38 -4.44 5.56
C ILE A 97 5.91 -3.11 6.11
N ILE A 98 6.98 -3.17 6.90
CA ILE A 98 7.68 -1.98 7.42
C ILE A 98 8.35 -1.18 6.30
N ASP A 99 8.74 0.05 6.58
CA ASP A 99 9.26 0.99 5.56
C ASP A 99 10.54 0.46 4.90
N GLU A 100 11.47 -0.10 5.68
CA GLU A 100 12.70 -0.70 5.17
C GLU A 100 12.41 -1.85 4.19
N ALA A 101 11.54 -2.78 4.58
CA ALA A 101 11.16 -3.91 3.73
C ALA A 101 10.40 -3.47 2.46
N PHE A 102 9.67 -2.35 2.52
CA PHE A 102 9.03 -1.76 1.34
C PHE A 102 10.08 -1.20 0.39
N LEU A 103 11.04 -0.45 0.90
CA LEU A 103 12.08 0.20 0.11
C LEU A 103 13.02 -0.81 -0.54
N ASN A 104 13.44 -1.83 0.22
CA ASN A 104 14.22 -2.93 -0.33
C ASN A 104 13.50 -3.65 -1.48
N LYS A 105 12.17 -3.69 -1.48
CA LYS A 105 11.38 -4.42 -2.48
C LYS A 105 10.99 -3.60 -3.70
N TYR A 106 10.76 -2.30 -3.52
CA TYR A 106 10.16 -1.45 -4.56
C TYR A 106 11.09 -0.33 -5.01
N VAL A 107 12.24 -0.14 -4.36
CA VAL A 107 13.21 0.91 -4.72
C VAL A 107 14.58 0.30 -4.96
N LYS A 108 15.08 -0.52 -4.02
CA LYS A 108 16.45 -1.06 -4.09
C LYS A 108 16.71 -1.99 -5.28
N ASP A 109 15.68 -2.69 -5.75
CA ASP A 109 15.76 -3.53 -6.96
C ASP A 109 16.06 -2.70 -8.23
N HIS A 110 16.11 -1.36 -8.13
CA HIS A 110 16.40 -0.42 -9.21
C HIS A 110 17.62 0.47 -8.91
N ASP A 111 18.53 0.07 -8.00
CA ASP A 111 19.70 0.87 -7.57
C ASP A 111 20.61 1.32 -8.73
N ASP A 112 20.60 0.61 -9.86
CA ASP A 112 21.35 0.96 -11.07
C ASP A 112 20.75 2.17 -11.82
N ASP A 113 19.46 2.46 -11.61
CA ASP A 113 18.74 3.61 -12.20
C ASP A 113 18.55 4.71 -11.14
N LYS A 114 19.55 5.58 -11.06
CA LYS A 114 19.60 6.68 -10.07
C LYS A 114 18.47 7.69 -10.24
N GLU A 115 18.00 7.93 -11.47
CA GLU A 115 16.92 8.89 -11.73
C GLU A 115 15.60 8.32 -11.25
N LEU A 116 15.30 7.06 -11.58
CA LEU A 116 14.11 6.38 -11.09
C LEU A 116 14.12 6.27 -9.56
N VAL A 117 15.24 5.89 -8.94
CA VAL A 117 15.34 5.82 -7.47
C VAL A 117 15.05 7.18 -6.84
N ALA A 118 15.58 8.28 -7.40
CA ALA A 118 15.29 9.62 -6.91
C ALA A 118 13.80 9.98 -7.04
N GLU A 119 13.16 9.65 -8.16
CA GLU A 119 11.73 9.83 -8.37
C GLU A 119 10.89 9.06 -7.33
N LEU A 120 11.18 7.76 -7.14
CA LEU A 120 10.46 6.91 -6.19
C LEU A 120 10.63 7.40 -4.75
N MET A 121 11.82 7.88 -4.39
CA MET A 121 12.10 8.43 -3.06
C MET A 121 11.42 9.78 -2.81
N ALA A 122 11.24 10.61 -3.85
CA ALA A 122 10.55 11.90 -3.76
C ALA A 122 9.04 11.74 -3.48
N ILE A 123 8.45 10.60 -3.83
CA ILE A 123 7.04 10.28 -3.55
C ILE A 123 6.80 9.99 -2.06
N LEU A 124 7.81 9.47 -1.34
CA LEU A 124 7.66 9.04 0.05
C LEU A 124 7.76 10.22 1.02
N PRO A 125 7.03 10.20 2.16
CA PRO A 125 7.05 11.31 3.10
C PRO A 125 8.46 11.55 3.66
N ALA A 126 8.83 12.81 3.86
CA ALA A 126 10.17 13.20 4.34
C ALA A 126 10.63 12.47 5.62
N ILE A 127 9.70 12.12 6.52
CA ILE A 127 10.00 11.38 7.75
C ILE A 127 10.52 9.96 7.45
N VAL A 128 9.98 9.31 6.43
CA VAL A 128 10.43 8.00 5.96
C VAL A 128 11.79 8.16 5.27
N SER A 129 11.95 9.18 4.43
CA SER A 129 13.18 9.44 3.68
C SER A 129 14.37 9.82 4.58
N HIS A 130 14.18 10.58 5.66
CA HIS A 130 15.28 10.98 6.55
C HIS A 130 15.81 9.80 7.39
N ARG A 131 14.90 9.01 7.99
CA ARG A 131 15.27 7.80 8.75
C ARG A 131 15.98 6.78 7.87
N LEU A 132 15.66 6.74 6.58
CA LEU A 132 16.30 5.83 5.62
C LEU A 132 17.54 6.37 4.92
N ALA A 133 17.67 7.67 4.71
CA ALA A 133 18.94 8.27 4.24
C ALA A 133 20.08 7.92 5.20
N ILE A 134 19.77 7.73 6.48
CA ILE A 134 20.71 7.22 7.50
C ILE A 134 21.04 5.73 7.28
N LEU A 135 20.04 4.90 6.96
CA LEU A 135 20.22 3.45 6.76
C LEU A 135 20.96 3.11 5.46
N LEU A 136 20.67 3.81 4.36
CA LEU A 136 21.35 3.62 3.08
C LEU A 136 22.81 4.11 3.11
N LYS A 137 23.11 5.15 3.89
CA LYS A 137 24.49 5.63 4.12
C LYS A 137 25.31 4.69 5.02
N GLY A 138 24.67 3.87 5.85
CA GLY A 138 25.33 2.91 6.74
C GLY A 138 25.70 1.56 6.11
N SER A 139 25.34 1.32 4.84
CA SER A 139 25.68 0.08 4.12
C SER A 139 26.89 0.21 3.19
N VAL A 140 27.58 1.37 3.22
CA VAL A 140 28.88 1.56 2.57
C VAL A 140 29.93 1.68 3.67
N SER A 141 30.38 0.54 4.18
CA SER A 141 31.55 0.39 5.05
C SER A 141 32.17 -0.97 4.80
#